data_AF-A0A7J7WPA9-F1
#
_entry.id   AF-A0A7J7WPA9-F1
#
_cell.length_a   1.000
_cell.length_b   1.000
_cell.length_c   1.000
_cell.angle_alpha   90.00
_cell.angle_beta   90.00
_cell.angle_gamma   90.00
#
_symmetry.space_group_name_H-M   'P 1'
#
loop_
_entity.id
_entity.type
_entity.pdbx_description
1 polymer ?
#
loop_
_entity_poly.entity_id
_entity_poly.type
_entity_poly.pdbx_seq_one_letter_code
_entity_poly.pdbx_strand_id
1 'polypeptide(L)'
;MANKTQEAGGIHFPFPFTPYSIQKDFMAELYQVLEAGKIGIFESPTGTGKSLSLICGALSWLRDFEQKKRQEEARLLESETAPLNGGKAQPPFLSSSCHESPDTRRPAGEPDWVTQFVQKKEERDLVDRLKEEQSRRKKREERLQQIRHNAQLKYVAKCERQEEDETERLLRLSREVLAAGTGAEPLEQLASGEEELVLSEYESDEEKGAANGLGEDEDDLEEEHITKIYYCSRTHSQLAQFVHEVQKSPFGKDTRLVSLGSRQNLCVNEDVKNLGSMQLINDRCMEMQRSKHENKSRAEDEEKEPKRRRREPRTACPFYNYTRLQLLRDEVLVEVKDIEQLVTLGKEAGACPYYGSRFAIPAAQWCCPTRCCCTRPPGRPRGSGSRARW
;
A
#
# COMPACT_ATOMS: atom_id res chain seq x y z
N MET A 1 5.61 11.18 38.82
CA MET A 1 4.36 10.52 39.28
C MET A 1 3.44 10.39 38.08
N ALA A 2 3.20 9.15 37.65
CA ALA A 2 2.46 8.85 36.42
C ALA A 2 0.97 9.17 36.58
N ASN A 3 0.46 10.08 35.78
CA ASN A 3 -0.95 10.45 35.81
C ASN A 3 -1.72 9.45 34.92
N LYS A 4 -2.36 8.46 35.57
CA LYS A 4 -3.34 7.56 34.93
C LYS A 4 -4.49 8.42 34.41
N THR A 5 -4.50 8.62 33.11
CA THR A 5 -5.52 9.42 32.42
C THR A 5 -6.77 8.56 32.30
N GLN A 6 -7.85 8.94 32.99
CA GLN A 6 -9.15 8.27 32.90
C GLN A 6 -9.59 8.16 31.43
N GLU A 7 -9.85 6.91 31.04
CA GLU A 7 -10.24 6.47 29.71
C GLU A 7 -11.74 6.70 29.52
N ALA A 8 -12.13 7.36 28.43
CA ALA A 8 -13.52 7.39 28.01
C ALA A 8 -13.87 6.01 27.44
N GLY A 9 -14.66 5.22 28.16
CA GLY A 9 -15.20 3.94 27.68
C GLY A 9 -14.21 2.76 27.58
N GLY A 10 -13.03 2.84 28.21
CA GLY A 10 -12.04 1.73 28.20
C GLY A 10 -11.28 1.54 26.88
N ILE A 11 -11.38 2.50 25.95
CA ILE A 11 -10.65 2.49 24.67
C ILE A 11 -9.46 3.44 24.76
N HIS A 12 -8.26 2.90 24.59
CA HIS A 12 -7.03 3.67 24.58
C HIS A 12 -6.73 4.20 23.17
N PHE A 13 -6.66 5.53 23.03
CA PHE A 13 -6.29 6.19 21.78
C PHE A 13 -4.84 6.69 21.84
N PRO A 14 -3.89 6.05 21.12
CA PRO A 14 -2.55 6.59 20.94
C PRO A 14 -2.62 7.99 20.32
N PHE A 15 -2.09 8.97 21.03
CA PHE A 15 -2.08 10.36 20.62
C PHE A 15 -0.66 10.93 20.79
N PRO A 16 -0.15 11.76 19.86
CA PRO A 16 1.23 12.24 19.93
C PRO A 16 1.51 13.20 21.10
N PHE A 17 0.47 13.75 21.72
CA PHE A 17 0.54 14.58 22.92
C PHE A 17 -0.64 14.25 23.84
N THR A 18 -0.75 14.89 25.00
CA THR A 18 -1.93 14.70 25.87
C THR A 18 -3.17 15.29 25.19
N PRO A 19 -4.18 14.48 24.82
CA PRO A 19 -5.34 14.97 24.11
C PRO A 19 -6.26 15.78 25.03
N TYR A 20 -6.85 16.85 24.49
CA TYR A 20 -7.90 17.62 25.17
C TYR A 20 -9.16 16.78 25.38
N SER A 21 -9.99 17.16 26.36
CA SER A 21 -11.28 16.48 26.60
C SER A 21 -12.15 16.40 25.34
N ILE A 22 -12.31 17.53 24.65
CA ILE A 22 -13.09 17.59 23.40
C ILE A 22 -12.55 16.64 22.31
N GLN A 23 -11.24 16.40 22.27
CA GLN A 23 -10.64 15.48 21.31
C GLN A 23 -10.92 14.03 21.70
N LYS A 24 -10.90 13.71 23.01
CA LYS A 24 -11.26 12.39 23.52
C LYS A 24 -12.72 12.07 23.24
N ASP A 25 -13.61 13.01 23.51
CA ASP A 25 -15.04 12.86 23.26
C ASP A 25 -15.29 12.64 21.76
N PHE A 26 -14.65 13.46 20.90
CA PHE A 26 -14.71 13.28 19.45
C PHE A 26 -14.23 11.90 19.00
N MET A 27 -13.08 11.43 19.51
CA MET A 27 -12.53 10.11 19.16
C MET A 27 -13.42 8.96 19.63
N ALA A 28 -13.99 9.06 20.83
CA ALA A 28 -14.88 8.04 21.38
C ALA A 28 -16.18 7.94 20.58
N GLU A 29 -16.82 9.07 20.27
CA GLU A 29 -18.03 9.10 19.43
C GLU A 29 -17.75 8.61 18.00
N LEU A 30 -16.62 9.01 17.42
CA LEU A 30 -16.18 8.51 16.11
C LEU A 30 -16.03 6.99 16.11
N TYR A 31 -15.37 6.43 17.12
CA TYR A 31 -15.19 4.98 17.24
C TYR A 31 -16.53 4.25 17.33
N GLN A 32 -17.45 4.72 18.17
CA GLN A 32 -18.77 4.09 18.33
C GLN A 32 -19.60 4.13 17.05
N VAL A 33 -19.56 5.23 16.31
CA VAL A 33 -20.24 5.36 15.02
C VAL A 33 -19.69 4.37 14.00
N LEU A 34 -18.36 4.22 13.94
CA LEU A 34 -17.69 3.25 13.05
C LEU A 34 -18.06 1.81 13.42
N GLU A 35 -17.99 1.46 14.71
CA GLU A 35 -18.35 0.12 15.20
C GLU A 35 -19.83 -0.22 14.92
N ALA A 36 -20.71 0.77 15.03
CA ALA A 36 -22.14 0.60 14.74
C ALA A 36 -22.48 0.60 13.23
N GLY A 37 -21.51 0.88 12.34
CA GLY A 37 -21.75 1.01 10.90
C GLY A 37 -22.70 2.15 10.53
N LYS A 38 -22.74 3.23 11.32
CA LYS A 38 -23.67 4.37 11.16
C LYS A 38 -23.02 5.56 10.46
N ILE A 39 -23.85 6.51 10.04
CA ILE A 39 -23.39 7.83 9.57
C ILE A 39 -23.30 8.78 10.76
N GLY A 40 -22.12 9.35 10.98
CA GLY A 40 -21.88 10.37 11.99
C GLY A 40 -21.65 11.75 11.38
N ILE A 41 -22.28 12.78 11.95
CA ILE A 41 -22.07 14.18 11.57
C ILE A 41 -21.37 14.86 12.74
N PHE A 42 -20.11 15.27 12.55
CA PHE A 42 -19.28 15.82 13.60
C PHE A 42 -18.94 17.29 13.34
N GLU A 43 -19.23 18.13 14.33
CA GLU A 43 -18.79 19.51 14.37
C GLU A 43 -17.62 19.66 15.36
N SER A 44 -16.60 20.42 14.97
CA SER A 44 -15.44 20.70 15.82
C SER A 44 -14.98 22.14 15.56
N PRO A 45 -14.75 22.97 16.58
CA PRO A 45 -14.20 24.30 16.40
C PRO A 45 -12.85 24.28 15.68
N THR A 46 -12.57 25.30 14.87
CA THR A 46 -11.28 25.42 14.16
C THR A 46 -10.13 25.51 15.17
N GLY A 47 -9.01 24.84 14.87
CA GLY A 47 -7.81 24.88 15.73
C GLY A 47 -7.77 23.85 16.85
N THR A 48 -8.80 23.01 17.01
CA THR A 48 -8.85 21.96 18.04
C THR A 48 -8.21 20.62 17.62
N GLY A 49 -7.49 20.59 16.49
CA GLY A 49 -6.84 19.36 16.00
C GLY A 49 -7.80 18.33 15.40
N LYS A 50 -8.86 18.79 14.71
CA LYS A 50 -9.87 17.93 14.06
C LYS A 50 -9.26 16.78 13.25
N SER A 51 -8.29 17.10 12.39
CA SER A 51 -7.65 16.14 11.51
C SER A 51 -6.91 15.06 12.30
N LEU A 52 -6.09 15.44 13.27
CA LEU A 52 -5.39 14.50 14.14
C LEU A 52 -6.34 13.64 14.99
N SER A 53 -7.40 14.22 15.57
CA SER A 53 -8.41 13.44 16.31
C SER A 53 -9.13 12.45 15.42
N LEU A 54 -9.46 12.84 14.18
CA LEU A 54 -10.03 11.94 13.19
C LEU A 54 -9.05 10.83 12.82
N ILE A 55 -7.76 11.16 12.69
CA ILE A 55 -6.72 10.19 12.35
C ILE A 55 -6.57 9.14 13.45
N CYS A 56 -6.33 9.58 14.68
CA CYS A 56 -6.12 8.69 15.82
C CYS A 56 -7.37 7.85 16.12
N GLY A 57 -8.57 8.45 16.08
CA GLY A 57 -9.81 7.71 16.30
C GLY A 57 -10.07 6.64 15.24
N ALA A 58 -9.91 7.00 13.96
CA ALA A 58 -10.18 6.07 12.85
C ALA A 58 -9.12 4.96 12.73
N LEU A 59 -7.84 5.26 12.94
CA LEU A 59 -6.78 4.24 12.91
C LEU A 59 -6.81 3.31 14.13
N SER A 60 -7.15 3.82 15.32
CA SER A 60 -7.39 2.97 16.48
C SER A 60 -8.51 1.97 16.19
N TRP A 61 -9.64 2.46 15.66
CA TRP A 61 -10.75 1.58 15.26
C TRP A 61 -10.32 0.55 14.21
N LEU A 62 -9.60 0.98 13.16
CA LEU A 62 -9.16 0.08 12.10
C LEU A 62 -8.25 -1.03 12.64
N ARG A 63 -7.29 -0.69 13.51
CA ARG A 63 -6.38 -1.67 14.12
C ARG A 63 -7.14 -2.67 14.98
N ASP A 64 -8.06 -2.19 15.81
CA ASP A 64 -8.88 -3.05 16.67
C ASP A 64 -9.80 -3.94 15.83
N PHE A 65 -10.37 -3.41 14.75
CA PHE A 65 -11.21 -4.16 13.81
C PHE A 65 -10.41 -5.26 13.09
N GLU A 66 -9.23 -4.95 12.56
CA GLU A 66 -8.34 -5.92 11.94
C GLU A 66 -7.88 -6.99 12.94
N GLN A 67 -7.61 -6.60 14.19
CA GLN A 67 -7.23 -7.53 15.26
C GLN A 67 -8.39 -8.47 15.63
N LYS A 68 -9.61 -7.94 15.81
CA LYS A 68 -10.81 -8.74 16.07
C LYS A 68 -11.05 -9.76 14.94
N LYS A 69 -10.97 -9.31 13.68
CA LYS A 69 -11.11 -10.17 12.50
C LYS A 69 -10.07 -11.30 12.52
N ARG A 70 -8.80 -10.98 12.80
CA ARG A 70 -7.72 -11.98 12.90
C ARG A 70 -7.94 -12.98 14.03
N GLN A 71 -8.46 -12.53 15.17
CA GLN A 71 -8.77 -13.40 16.31
C GLN A 71 -9.95 -14.34 16.02
N GLU A 72 -10.97 -13.86 15.33
CA GLU A 72 -12.11 -14.68 14.90
C GLU A 72 -11.67 -15.76 13.90
N GLU A 73 -10.88 -15.38 12.89
CA GLU A 73 -10.25 -16.31 11.95
C GLU A 73 -9.39 -17.36 12.69
N ALA A 74 -8.58 -16.94 13.67
CA ALA A 74 -7.76 -17.86 14.47
C ALA A 74 -8.59 -18.83 15.32
N ARG A 75 -9.70 -18.37 15.93
CA ARG A 75 -10.62 -19.22 16.71
C ARG A 75 -11.28 -20.29 15.84
N LEU A 76 -11.66 -19.95 14.62
CA LEU A 76 -12.22 -20.92 13.67
C LEU A 76 -11.19 -22.03 13.36
N LEU A 77 -9.92 -21.68 13.18
CA LEU A 77 -8.83 -22.64 12.94
C LEU A 77 -8.54 -23.53 14.16
N GLU A 78 -8.56 -22.98 15.38
CA GLU A 78 -8.29 -23.74 16.61
C GLU A 78 -9.40 -24.76 16.92
N SER A 79 -10.66 -24.42 16.61
CA SER A 79 -11.83 -25.27 16.90
C SER A 79 -11.79 -26.65 16.21
N GLU A 80 -11.06 -26.79 15.10
CA GLU A 80 -10.84 -28.07 14.42
C GLU A 80 -9.64 -28.88 14.97
N THR A 81 -8.65 -28.23 15.59
CA THR A 81 -7.46 -28.93 16.11
C THR A 81 -7.69 -29.62 17.44
N ALA A 82 -8.81 -29.32 18.11
CA ALA A 82 -9.25 -30.06 19.27
C ALA A 82 -9.65 -31.49 18.83
N PRO A 83 -9.00 -32.54 19.35
CA PRO A 83 -9.38 -33.91 19.02
C PRO A 83 -10.86 -34.10 19.39
N LEU A 84 -11.64 -34.68 18.48
CA LEU A 84 -12.93 -35.28 18.78
C LEU A 84 -12.72 -36.35 19.86
N ASN A 85 -12.74 -35.92 21.12
CA ASN A 85 -12.88 -36.83 22.24
C ASN A 85 -14.29 -37.40 22.09
N GLY A 86 -14.37 -38.69 21.73
CA GLY A 86 -15.59 -39.41 21.41
C GLY A 86 -16.54 -39.58 22.62
N GLY A 87 -17.09 -38.48 23.09
CA GLY A 87 -18.11 -38.43 24.14
C GLY A 87 -19.45 -38.01 23.54
N LYS A 88 -20.36 -38.97 23.40
CA LYS A 88 -21.79 -38.69 23.26
C LYS A 88 -22.24 -37.77 24.42
N ALA A 89 -22.48 -36.49 24.16
CA ALA A 89 -23.30 -35.63 25.01
C ALA A 89 -23.92 -34.52 24.15
N GLN A 90 -25.25 -34.47 24.18
CA GLN A 90 -26.12 -33.61 23.38
C GLN A 90 -25.88 -32.10 23.65
N PRO A 91 -26.10 -31.22 22.64
CA PRO A 91 -26.28 -29.80 22.90
C PRO A 91 -27.63 -29.54 23.60
N PRO A 92 -27.75 -28.49 24.45
CA PRO A 92 -28.98 -28.21 25.19
C PRO A 92 -30.05 -27.66 24.24
N PHE A 93 -31.14 -28.40 24.11
CA PHE A 93 -32.36 -27.97 23.43
C PHE A 93 -32.93 -26.70 24.09
N LEU A 94 -33.13 -25.65 23.28
CA LEU A 94 -34.14 -24.64 23.54
C LEU A 94 -35.51 -25.27 23.27
N SER A 95 -36.28 -25.45 24.33
CA SER A 95 -37.67 -25.89 24.27
C SER A 95 -38.52 -24.76 23.71
N SER A 96 -39.13 -24.96 22.54
CA SER A 96 -40.27 -24.17 22.08
C SER A 96 -41.29 -25.10 21.46
N SER A 97 -42.45 -25.14 22.11
CA SER A 97 -43.60 -25.99 21.82
C SER A 97 -44.40 -25.43 20.65
N CYS A 98 -44.53 -26.19 19.56
CA CYS A 98 -45.68 -26.09 18.65
C CYS A 98 -46.05 -27.50 18.17
N HIS A 99 -47.28 -27.91 18.48
CA HIS A 99 -47.93 -29.10 17.91
C HIS A 99 -48.13 -28.93 16.41
N GLU A 100 -47.74 -29.91 15.60
CA GLU A 100 -48.35 -30.16 14.28
C GLU A 100 -48.40 -31.65 13.93
N SER A 101 -49.43 -31.99 13.19
CA SER A 101 -50.05 -33.31 12.97
C SER A 101 -49.25 -34.24 12.02
N PRO A 102 -49.51 -35.57 12.06
CA PRO A 102 -48.81 -36.55 11.24
C PRO A 102 -49.56 -36.81 9.94
N ASP A 103 -49.14 -36.20 8.82
CA ASP A 103 -49.13 -36.86 7.51
C ASP A 103 -48.67 -35.89 6.41
N THR A 104 -47.37 -35.93 6.11
CA THR A 104 -46.90 -35.72 4.74
C THR A 104 -45.65 -36.55 4.55
N ARG A 105 -45.75 -37.54 3.66
CA ARG A 105 -44.66 -38.46 3.30
C ARG A 105 -43.43 -37.67 2.85
N ARG A 106 -42.39 -37.68 3.70
CA ARG A 106 -41.02 -37.28 3.38
C ARG A 106 -40.52 -38.15 2.23
N PRO A 107 -40.02 -37.61 1.10
CA PRO A 107 -39.33 -38.43 0.12
C PRO A 107 -38.06 -38.98 0.77
N ALA A 108 -37.83 -40.28 0.61
CA ALA A 108 -36.54 -40.92 0.84
C ALA A 108 -35.43 -40.08 0.18
N GLY A 109 -34.30 -39.79 0.81
CA GLY A 109 -33.57 -40.56 1.80
C GLY A 109 -32.11 -40.35 1.43
N GLU A 110 -31.67 -39.10 1.45
CA GLU A 110 -30.25 -38.80 1.38
C GLU A 110 -29.65 -39.29 2.72
N PRO A 111 -28.68 -40.21 2.72
CA PRO A 111 -28.18 -40.75 3.97
C PRO A 111 -27.55 -39.64 4.81
N ASP A 112 -27.90 -39.59 6.09
CA ASP A 112 -27.38 -38.62 7.08
C ASP A 112 -25.84 -38.54 7.08
N TRP A 113 -25.16 -39.64 6.73
CA TRP A 113 -23.71 -39.68 6.57
C TRP A 113 -23.18 -38.91 5.34
N VAL A 114 -23.96 -38.81 4.26
CA VAL A 114 -23.60 -38.04 3.05
C VAL A 114 -23.65 -36.55 3.37
N THR A 115 -24.70 -36.09 4.04
CA THR A 115 -24.82 -34.68 4.45
C THR A 115 -23.73 -34.30 5.45
N GLN A 116 -23.44 -35.15 6.45
CA GLN A 116 -22.34 -34.93 7.40
C GLN A 116 -20.95 -34.94 6.71
N PHE A 117 -20.75 -35.80 5.71
CA PHE A 117 -19.51 -35.82 4.94
C PHE A 117 -19.34 -34.55 4.08
N VAL A 118 -20.42 -34.08 3.45
CA VAL A 118 -20.42 -32.84 2.67
C VAL A 118 -20.14 -31.65 3.58
N GLN A 119 -20.81 -31.53 4.72
CA GLN A 119 -20.56 -30.47 5.71
C GLN A 119 -19.12 -30.50 6.23
N LYS A 120 -18.62 -31.68 6.61
CA LYS A 120 -17.23 -31.83 7.07
C LYS A 120 -16.20 -31.54 5.98
N LYS A 121 -16.52 -31.82 4.72
CA LYS A 121 -15.69 -31.44 3.57
C LYS A 121 -15.70 -29.93 3.38
N GLU A 122 -16.86 -29.29 3.44
CA GLU A 122 -17.00 -27.83 3.32
C GLU A 122 -16.27 -27.08 4.44
N GLU A 123 -16.32 -27.60 5.67
CA GLU A 123 -15.58 -27.09 6.83
C GLU A 123 -14.06 -27.20 6.62
N ARG A 124 -13.57 -28.38 6.22
CA ARG A 124 -12.14 -28.58 5.92
C ARG A 124 -11.67 -27.69 4.76
N ASP A 125 -12.45 -27.63 3.68
CA ASP A 125 -12.13 -26.81 2.51
C ASP A 125 -12.16 -25.30 2.90
N LEU A 126 -13.00 -24.88 3.85
CA LEU A 126 -12.98 -23.52 4.42
C LEU A 126 -11.72 -23.27 5.24
N VAL A 127 -11.32 -24.21 6.09
CA VAL A 127 -10.10 -24.10 6.91
C VAL A 127 -8.84 -24.09 6.05
N ASP A 128 -8.78 -24.91 5.02
CA ASP A 128 -7.66 -24.92 4.08
C ASP A 128 -7.55 -23.58 3.34
N ARG A 129 -8.68 -23.01 2.90
CA ARG A 129 -8.72 -21.64 2.35
C ARG A 129 -8.25 -20.59 3.35
N LEU A 130 -8.68 -20.67 4.61
CA LEU A 130 -8.26 -19.73 5.66
C LEU A 130 -6.75 -19.84 5.97
N LYS A 131 -6.19 -21.05 5.97
CA LYS A 131 -4.74 -21.28 6.15
C LYS A 131 -3.93 -20.73 4.99
N GLU A 132 -4.40 -20.93 3.76
CA GLU A 132 -3.78 -20.38 2.55
C GLU A 132 -3.79 -18.85 2.58
N GLU A 133 -4.93 -18.24 2.92
CA GLU A 133 -5.08 -16.79 3.13
C GLU A 133 -4.12 -16.27 4.22
N GLN A 134 -4.01 -16.96 5.37
CA GLN A 134 -3.06 -16.58 6.41
C GLN A 134 -1.60 -16.67 5.95
N SER A 135 -1.23 -17.73 5.24
CA SER A 135 0.11 -17.89 4.67
C SER A 135 0.44 -16.76 3.69
N ARG A 136 -0.52 -16.40 2.82
CA ARG A 136 -0.37 -15.29 1.87
C ARG A 136 -0.23 -13.95 2.58
N ARG A 137 -1.05 -13.68 3.60
CA ARG A 137 -0.95 -12.47 4.44
C ARG A 137 0.40 -12.38 5.16
N LYS A 138 0.90 -13.50 5.72
CA LYS A 138 2.20 -13.57 6.40
C LYS A 138 3.36 -13.30 5.44
N LYS A 139 3.41 -13.98 4.29
CA LYS A 139 4.42 -13.75 3.24
C LYS A 139 4.45 -12.27 2.80
N ARG A 140 3.28 -11.64 2.71
CA ARG A 140 3.17 -10.22 2.37
C ARG A 140 3.76 -9.30 3.44
N GLU A 141 3.44 -9.58 4.70
CA GLU A 141 3.97 -8.81 5.83
C GLU A 141 5.49 -8.95 5.92
N GLU A 142 6.02 -10.16 5.75
CA GLU A 142 7.46 -10.43 5.67
C GLU A 142 8.12 -9.66 4.52
N ARG A 143 7.52 -9.66 3.32
CA ARG A 143 8.02 -8.88 2.18
C ARG A 143 8.04 -7.38 2.49
N LEU A 144 6.99 -6.83 3.10
CA LEU A 144 6.94 -5.42 3.49
C LEU A 144 7.97 -5.09 4.58
N GLN A 145 8.19 -5.98 5.54
CA GLN A 145 9.22 -5.84 6.56
C GLN A 145 10.62 -5.87 5.97
N GLN A 146 10.88 -6.77 5.01
CA GLN A 146 12.16 -6.82 4.30
C GLN A 146 12.42 -5.52 3.53
N ILE A 147 11.40 -4.98 2.86
CA ILE A 147 11.55 -3.71 2.13
C ILE A 147 11.75 -2.55 3.10
N ARG A 148 11.06 -2.50 4.25
CA ARG A 148 11.34 -1.53 5.32
C ARG A 148 12.79 -1.60 5.78
N HIS A 149 13.30 -2.80 6.03
CA HIS A 149 14.67 -3.02 6.46
C HIS A 149 15.67 -2.54 5.39
N ASN A 150 15.45 -2.95 4.14
CA ASN A 150 16.28 -2.53 3.01
C ASN A 150 16.24 -1.01 2.78
N ALA A 151 15.07 -0.37 2.93
CA ALA A 151 14.92 1.08 2.83
C ALA A 151 15.70 1.80 3.93
N GLN A 152 15.68 1.28 5.16
CA GLN A 152 16.45 1.83 6.26
C GLN A 152 17.96 1.70 6.03
N LEU A 153 18.43 0.56 5.51
CA LEU A 153 19.83 0.38 5.11
C LEU A 153 20.24 1.36 4.01
N LYS A 154 19.39 1.55 2.99
CA LYS A 154 19.64 2.54 1.92
C LYS A 154 19.72 3.97 2.46
N TYR A 155 18.90 4.31 3.45
CA TYR A 155 18.93 5.62 4.09
C TYR A 155 20.24 5.83 4.84
N VAL A 156 20.66 4.86 5.67
CA VAL A 156 21.93 4.92 6.42
C VAL A 156 23.12 5.07 5.46
N ALA A 157 23.20 4.23 4.42
CA ALA A 157 24.26 4.32 3.42
C ALA A 157 24.25 5.65 2.64
N LYS A 158 23.08 6.29 2.48
CA LYS A 158 22.99 7.62 1.87
C LYS A 158 23.49 8.72 2.80
N CYS A 159 23.21 8.62 4.10
CA CYS A 159 23.73 9.54 5.11
C CYS A 159 25.25 9.44 5.22
N GLU A 160 25.80 8.22 5.28
CA GLU A 160 27.26 8.00 5.33
C GLU A 160 27.97 8.63 4.13
N ARG A 161 27.48 8.40 2.90
CA ARG A 161 28.04 9.05 1.70
C ARG A 161 27.96 10.58 1.76
N GLN A 162 26.87 11.13 2.28
CA GLN A 162 26.73 12.59 2.40
C GLN A 162 27.71 13.16 3.43
N GLU A 163 27.93 12.46 4.55
CA GLU A 163 28.94 12.84 5.54
C GLU A 163 30.35 12.75 4.95
N GLU A 164 30.65 11.71 4.19
CA GLU A 164 31.91 11.57 3.43
C GLU A 164 32.12 12.74 2.47
N ASP A 165 31.12 13.05 1.63
CA ASP A 165 31.15 14.20 0.69
C ASP A 165 31.37 15.54 1.42
N GLU A 166 30.74 15.74 2.58
CA GLU A 166 30.90 16.94 3.41
C GLU A 166 32.30 17.02 4.03
N THR A 167 32.84 15.91 4.52
CA THR A 167 34.21 15.85 5.05
C THR A 167 35.24 16.13 3.96
N GLU A 168 35.07 15.55 2.76
CA GLU A 168 35.94 15.80 1.61
C GLU A 168 35.90 17.29 1.22
N ARG A 169 34.71 17.88 1.19
CA ARG A 169 34.52 19.31 0.90
C ARG A 169 35.22 20.20 1.92
N LEU A 170 35.13 19.88 3.21
CA LEU A 170 35.81 20.63 4.28
C LEU A 170 37.34 20.50 4.19
N LEU A 171 37.86 19.31 3.88
CA LEU A 171 39.29 19.07 3.68
C LEU A 171 39.81 19.88 2.48
N ARG A 172 39.04 19.94 1.39
CA ARG A 172 39.36 20.76 0.22
C ARG A 172 39.42 22.25 0.56
N LEU A 173 38.41 22.77 1.25
CA LEU A 173 38.38 24.18 1.70
C LEU A 173 39.56 24.50 2.63
N SER A 174 39.91 23.60 3.54
CA SER A 174 41.08 23.75 4.43
C SER A 174 42.39 23.86 3.62
N ARG A 175 42.57 23.01 2.60
CA ARG A 175 43.72 23.05 1.68
C ARG A 175 43.80 24.38 0.93
N GLU A 176 42.67 24.90 0.45
CA GLU A 176 42.59 26.19 -0.27
C GLU A 176 42.93 27.37 0.66
N VAL A 177 42.51 27.36 1.93
CA VAL A 177 42.86 28.39 2.92
C VAL A 177 44.35 28.36 3.28
N LEU A 178 44.94 27.18 3.44
CA LEU A 178 46.38 27.03 3.68
C LEU A 178 47.22 27.52 2.49
N ALA A 179 46.74 27.31 1.26
CA ALA A 179 47.36 27.83 0.05
C ALA A 179 47.25 29.37 -0.06
N ALA A 180 46.15 29.97 0.40
CA ALA A 180 45.96 31.43 0.36
C ALA A 180 46.74 32.20 1.46
N GLY A 181 47.13 31.53 2.55
CA GLY A 181 47.86 32.14 3.68
C GLY A 181 49.38 32.24 3.50
N THR A 182 49.94 31.57 2.49
CA THR A 182 51.36 31.68 2.13
C THR A 182 51.46 32.40 0.80
N GLY A 183 52.01 33.62 0.79
CA GLY A 183 52.27 34.39 -0.43
C GLY A 183 53.42 33.77 -1.25
N ALA A 184 53.22 32.55 -1.75
CA ALA A 184 54.18 31.83 -2.58
C ALA A 184 53.49 31.36 -3.86
N GLU A 185 54.08 31.76 -4.99
CA GLU A 185 53.70 31.43 -6.37
C GLU A 185 53.51 29.91 -6.62
N PRO A 186 52.74 29.52 -7.65
CA PRO A 186 52.39 28.12 -7.89
C PRO A 186 53.60 27.34 -8.42
N LEU A 187 54.10 26.36 -7.65
CA LEU A 187 55.01 25.33 -8.16
C LEU A 187 54.18 24.06 -8.45
N GLU A 188 54.15 23.69 -9.73
CA GLU A 188 53.63 22.43 -10.21
C GLU A 188 54.34 21.21 -9.58
N GLN A 189 53.53 20.23 -9.20
CA GLN A 189 53.76 18.79 -9.29
C GLN A 189 54.98 18.22 -8.56
N LEU A 190 54.70 17.58 -7.42
CA LEU A 190 55.36 16.33 -7.06
C LEU A 190 54.30 15.25 -6.81
N ALA A 191 54.20 14.36 -7.79
CA ALA A 191 53.60 13.05 -7.63
C ALA A 191 54.35 12.29 -6.54
N SER A 192 53.65 11.88 -5.49
CA SER A 192 54.15 10.87 -4.57
C SER A 192 52.97 9.98 -4.19
N GLY A 193 53.09 8.71 -4.58
CA GLY A 193 52.09 7.66 -4.50
C GLY A 193 51.32 7.62 -3.19
N GLU A 194 50.01 7.71 -3.34
CA GLU A 194 49.07 7.01 -2.49
C GLU A 194 48.52 5.91 -3.39
N GLU A 195 48.91 4.67 -3.09
CA GLU A 195 48.16 3.50 -3.54
C GLU A 195 46.72 3.74 -3.06
N GLU A 196 45.89 4.23 -3.97
CA GLU A 196 44.45 4.12 -3.90
C GLU A 196 44.19 2.61 -3.75
N LEU A 197 44.04 2.16 -2.50
CA LEU A 197 43.37 0.91 -2.22
C LEU A 197 41.97 1.08 -2.79
N VAL A 198 41.83 0.71 -4.06
CA VAL A 198 40.58 0.28 -4.64
C VAL A 198 40.11 -0.82 -3.70
N LEU A 199 39.25 -0.47 -2.75
CA LEU A 199 38.33 -1.42 -2.17
C LEU A 199 37.50 -1.86 -3.37
N SER A 200 38.01 -2.91 -4.03
CA SER A 200 37.26 -3.73 -4.95
C SER A 200 35.91 -3.91 -4.31
N GLU A 201 34.89 -3.39 -4.97
CA GLU A 201 33.50 -3.60 -4.62
C GLU A 201 33.35 -5.10 -4.37
N TYR A 202 33.33 -5.49 -3.10
CA TYR A 202 32.88 -6.80 -2.69
C TYR A 202 31.36 -6.73 -2.81
N GLU A 203 30.87 -6.55 -4.03
CA GLU A 203 29.55 -7.03 -4.43
C GLU A 203 29.64 -8.53 -4.14
N SER A 204 29.04 -8.95 -3.03
CA SER A 204 28.80 -10.36 -2.79
C SER A 204 27.99 -10.85 -3.98
N ASP A 205 28.68 -11.51 -4.91
CA ASP A 205 28.23 -11.95 -6.23
C ASP A 205 27.30 -13.16 -6.09
N GLU A 206 26.22 -13.01 -5.32
CA GLU A 206 25.16 -14.01 -5.15
C GLU A 206 23.80 -13.52 -5.68
N GLU A 207 23.71 -12.38 -6.39
CA GLU A 207 22.47 -11.94 -7.06
C GLU A 207 22.58 -11.73 -8.58
N LYS A 208 23.58 -12.34 -9.24
CA LYS A 208 23.60 -12.51 -10.70
C LYS A 208 23.51 -13.99 -11.07
N GLY A 209 22.38 -14.60 -10.74
CA GLY A 209 22.18 -16.03 -11.00
C GLY A 209 20.75 -16.55 -10.90
N ALA A 210 19.75 -15.87 -11.48
CA ALA A 210 18.44 -16.49 -11.74
C ALA A 210 17.66 -15.84 -12.90
N ALA A 211 18.35 -15.49 -13.99
CA ALA A 211 17.70 -15.26 -15.27
C ALA A 211 17.59 -16.61 -16.01
N ASN A 212 16.60 -17.42 -15.62
CA ASN A 212 15.88 -18.44 -16.41
C ASN A 212 15.24 -19.48 -15.48
N GLY A 213 14.14 -19.07 -14.86
CA GLY A 213 13.14 -19.96 -14.29
C GLY A 213 11.79 -19.34 -14.57
N LEU A 214 11.13 -19.78 -15.62
CA LEU A 214 9.68 -19.59 -15.77
C LEU A 214 9.03 -20.35 -14.61
N GLY A 215 8.88 -19.68 -13.48
CA GLY A 215 8.06 -20.12 -12.36
C GLY A 215 6.68 -19.54 -12.56
N GLU A 216 5.71 -20.42 -12.71
CA GLU A 216 4.28 -20.16 -12.82
C GLU A 216 3.73 -19.56 -11.51
N ASP A 217 4.15 -18.34 -11.16
CA ASP A 217 3.55 -17.52 -10.10
C ASP A 217 2.76 -16.34 -10.71
N GLU A 218 2.17 -16.55 -11.89
CA GLU A 218 1.28 -15.59 -12.55
C GLU A 218 -0.13 -15.54 -11.91
N ASP A 219 -0.36 -16.32 -10.83
CA ASP A 219 -1.65 -16.52 -10.14
C ASP A 219 -1.77 -15.86 -8.74
N ASP A 220 -1.05 -14.77 -8.45
CA ASP A 220 -1.09 -14.12 -7.11
C ASP A 220 -1.74 -12.72 -7.05
N LEU A 221 -2.76 -12.44 -7.87
CA LEU A 221 -3.37 -11.09 -7.96
C LEU A 221 -4.85 -10.98 -7.57
N GLU A 222 -5.41 -11.93 -6.82
CA GLU A 222 -6.55 -11.59 -5.95
C GLU A 222 -6.01 -10.91 -4.69
N GLU A 223 -5.57 -9.66 -4.82
CA GLU A 223 -5.22 -8.83 -3.66
C GLU A 223 -6.48 -8.70 -2.78
N GLU A 224 -6.48 -9.43 -1.67
CA GLU A 224 -7.53 -9.40 -0.66
C GLU A 224 -7.91 -7.95 -0.31
N HIS A 225 -9.18 -7.63 -0.50
CA HIS A 225 -9.71 -6.35 -0.15
C HIS A 225 -9.71 -6.21 1.39
N ILE A 226 -8.65 -5.63 1.93
CA ILE A 226 -8.63 -5.21 3.34
C ILE A 226 -9.64 -4.08 3.56
N THR A 227 -10.05 -3.88 4.81
CA THR A 227 -10.87 -2.73 5.22
C THR A 227 -10.13 -1.43 4.89
N LYS A 228 -10.81 -0.51 4.19
CA LYS A 228 -10.20 0.74 3.69
C LYS A 228 -10.91 1.95 4.27
N ILE A 229 -10.11 2.92 4.70
CA ILE A 229 -10.58 4.26 5.02
C ILE A 229 -10.31 5.14 3.79
N TYR A 230 -11.34 5.86 3.35
CA TYR A 230 -11.20 6.87 2.30
C TYR A 230 -11.29 8.26 2.94
N TYR A 231 -10.18 9.02 2.87
CA TYR A 231 -10.17 10.40 3.32
C TYR A 231 -10.33 11.34 2.13
N CYS A 232 -11.48 12.02 2.06
CA CYS A 232 -11.78 12.95 0.98
C CYS A 232 -11.65 14.38 1.47
N SER A 233 -10.83 15.17 0.77
CA SER A 233 -10.68 16.60 1.06
C SER A 233 -10.93 17.47 -0.17
N ARG A 234 -11.21 18.75 0.05
CA ARG A 234 -11.59 19.69 -1.03
C ARG A 234 -10.37 20.14 -1.84
N THR A 235 -9.23 20.38 -1.19
CA THR A 235 -8.02 20.90 -1.84
C THR A 235 -6.84 19.94 -1.73
N HIS A 236 -5.88 20.07 -2.66
CA HIS A 236 -4.61 19.35 -2.62
C HIS A 236 -3.78 19.69 -1.38
N SER A 237 -3.75 20.97 -1.00
CA SER A 237 -3.04 21.45 0.19
C SER A 237 -3.58 20.85 1.48
N GLN A 238 -4.89 20.67 1.61
CA GLN A 238 -5.51 20.01 2.76
C GLN A 238 -5.12 18.52 2.83
N LEU A 239 -5.02 17.83 1.69
CA LEU A 239 -4.53 16.45 1.66
C LEU A 239 -3.06 16.37 2.06
N ALA A 240 -2.22 17.26 1.54
CA ALA A 240 -0.81 17.30 1.93
C ALA A 240 -0.67 17.53 3.45
N GLN A 241 -1.40 18.49 4.02
CA GLN A 241 -1.43 18.71 5.47
C GLN A 241 -1.86 17.46 6.25
N PHE A 242 -2.93 16.79 5.80
CA PHE A 242 -3.41 15.55 6.40
C PHE A 242 -2.35 14.44 6.37
N VAL A 243 -1.68 14.23 5.23
CA VAL A 243 -0.62 13.23 5.08
C VAL A 243 0.53 13.49 6.05
N HIS A 244 0.94 14.75 6.21
CA HIS A 244 1.97 15.14 7.17
C HIS A 244 1.53 14.93 8.64
N GLU A 245 0.24 15.12 8.95
CA GLU A 245 -0.30 14.79 10.27
C GLU A 245 -0.29 13.27 10.53
N VAL A 246 -0.58 12.45 9.52
CA VAL A 246 -0.46 10.98 9.62
C VAL A 246 0.99 10.57 9.86
N GLN A 247 1.95 11.16 9.14
CA GLN A 247 3.39 10.91 9.35
C GLN A 247 3.83 11.23 10.79
N LYS A 248 3.31 12.31 11.38
CA LYS A 248 3.61 12.72 12.77
C LYS A 248 2.85 11.90 13.82
N SER A 249 1.80 11.19 13.42
CA SER A 249 1.01 10.39 14.35
C SER A 249 1.80 9.16 14.83
N PRO A 250 1.43 8.58 15.98
CA PRO A 250 2.02 7.32 16.46
C PRO A 250 1.91 6.14 15.47
N PHE A 251 1.05 6.28 14.45
CA PHE A 251 0.75 5.25 13.46
C PHE A 251 1.50 5.43 12.14
N GLY A 252 2.28 6.51 11.97
CA GLY A 252 2.87 6.87 10.68
C GLY A 252 3.74 5.77 10.05
N LYS A 253 4.44 4.96 10.86
CA LYS A 253 5.33 3.89 10.38
C LYS A 253 4.59 2.63 9.95
N ASP A 254 3.43 2.35 10.54
CA ASP A 254 2.70 1.10 10.33
C ASP A 254 1.51 1.26 9.38
N THR A 255 1.11 2.49 9.10
CA THR A 255 -0.05 2.80 8.27
C THR A 255 0.29 2.76 6.78
N ARG A 256 -0.43 1.92 6.02
CA ARG A 256 -0.34 1.89 4.55
C ARG A 256 -1.25 2.95 3.94
N LEU A 257 -0.74 4.17 3.74
CA LEU A 257 -1.47 5.30 3.14
C LEU A 257 -1.02 5.55 1.70
N VAL A 258 -1.98 5.72 0.78
CA VAL A 258 -1.72 6.13 -0.60
C VAL A 258 -2.45 7.41 -0.96
N SER A 259 -1.69 8.38 -1.50
CA SER A 259 -2.21 9.64 -2.01
C SER A 259 -2.54 9.52 -3.50
N LEU A 260 -3.76 9.89 -3.91
CA LEU A 260 -4.21 9.77 -5.30
C LEU A 260 -4.38 11.14 -5.97
N GLY A 261 -3.57 11.38 -7.00
CA GLY A 261 -3.54 12.61 -7.78
C GLY A 261 -4.05 12.46 -9.22
N SER A 262 -4.18 13.59 -9.91
CA SER A 262 -4.39 13.65 -11.35
C SER A 262 -3.12 13.24 -12.11
N ARG A 263 -3.25 12.91 -13.41
CA ARG A 263 -2.08 12.68 -14.27
C ARG A 263 -1.19 13.92 -14.38
N GLN A 264 -1.79 15.11 -14.35
CA GLN A 264 -1.05 16.37 -14.39
C GLN A 264 -0.09 16.52 -13.20
N ASN A 265 -0.50 16.05 -12.01
CA ASN A 265 0.32 16.17 -10.81
C ASN A 265 1.33 15.02 -10.66
N LEU A 266 1.00 13.81 -11.15
CA LEU A 266 1.80 12.60 -10.93
C LEU A 266 2.65 12.17 -12.14
N CYS A 267 2.59 12.86 -13.28
CA CYS A 267 3.35 12.46 -14.46
C CYS A 267 4.82 12.90 -14.34
N VAL A 268 5.73 11.94 -14.55
CA VAL A 268 7.19 12.15 -14.60
C VAL A 268 7.72 12.30 -16.02
N ASN A 269 6.91 11.95 -17.03
CA ASN A 269 7.30 12.10 -18.43
C ASN A 269 7.11 13.56 -18.86
N GLU A 270 8.22 14.27 -19.05
CA GLU A 270 8.22 15.68 -19.41
C GLU A 270 7.52 15.93 -20.77
N ASP A 271 7.60 15.00 -21.74
CA ASP A 271 6.89 15.12 -23.04
C ASP A 271 5.38 15.21 -22.88
N VAL A 272 4.83 14.49 -21.90
CA VAL A 272 3.39 14.52 -21.61
C VAL A 272 3.05 15.72 -20.75
N LYS A 273 3.86 15.97 -19.73
CA LYS A 273 3.64 17.02 -18.74
C LYS A 273 3.66 18.41 -19.38
N ASN A 274 4.50 18.62 -20.39
CA ASN A 274 4.64 19.88 -21.11
C ASN A 274 3.45 20.23 -22.02
N LEU A 275 2.48 19.32 -22.20
CA LEU A 275 1.28 19.59 -23.01
C LEU A 275 0.33 20.64 -22.39
N GLY A 276 0.52 21.00 -21.11
CA GLY A 276 -0.13 22.12 -20.41
C GLY A 276 -1.62 21.96 -20.12
N SER A 277 -2.37 21.30 -21.00
CA SER A 277 -3.80 21.00 -20.85
C SER A 277 -4.03 19.62 -20.25
N MET A 278 -4.93 19.55 -19.27
CA MET A 278 -5.28 18.29 -18.59
C MET A 278 -5.85 17.25 -19.57
N GLN A 279 -6.63 17.68 -20.57
CA GLN A 279 -7.19 16.79 -21.60
C GLN A 279 -6.08 16.21 -22.47
N LEU A 280 -5.16 17.05 -22.96
CA LEU A 280 -4.05 16.59 -23.81
C LEU A 280 -3.11 15.64 -23.07
N ILE A 281 -2.82 15.93 -21.79
CA ILE A 281 -2.07 15.02 -20.90
C ILE A 281 -2.75 13.65 -20.82
N ASN A 282 -4.07 13.64 -20.62
CA ASN A 282 -4.83 12.40 -20.52
C ASN A 282 -4.83 11.63 -21.85
N ASP A 283 -5.08 12.30 -22.96
CA ASP A 283 -5.18 11.67 -24.27
C ASP A 283 -3.83 11.11 -24.72
N ARG A 284 -2.75 11.89 -24.58
CA ARG A 284 -1.38 11.44 -24.89
C ARG A 284 -0.95 10.27 -24.01
N CYS A 285 -1.24 10.33 -22.71
CA CYS A 285 -0.91 9.23 -21.79
C CYS A 285 -1.64 7.94 -22.18
N MET A 286 -2.92 8.03 -22.56
CA MET A 286 -3.70 6.88 -23.01
C MET A 286 -3.24 6.35 -24.37
N GLU A 287 -2.81 7.22 -25.29
CA GLU A 287 -2.28 6.83 -26.60
C GLU A 287 -0.99 6.00 -26.46
N MET A 288 -0.05 6.46 -25.64
CA MET A 288 1.21 5.75 -25.36
C MET A 288 1.03 4.42 -24.62
N GLN A 289 -0.12 4.18 -24.01
CA GLN A 289 -0.46 2.88 -23.41
C GLN A 289 -0.98 1.89 -24.45
N ARG A 290 -1.77 2.37 -25.42
CA ARG A 290 -2.38 1.54 -26.47
C ARG A 290 -1.36 1.01 -27.47
N SER A 291 -0.30 1.78 -27.76
CA SER A 291 0.77 1.32 -28.67
C SER A 291 1.50 0.06 -28.18
N LYS A 292 1.53 -0.20 -26.86
CA LYS A 292 2.06 -1.45 -26.29
C LYS A 292 1.17 -2.66 -26.57
N HIS A 293 -0.15 -2.49 -26.58
CA HIS A 293 -1.12 -3.55 -26.90
C HIS A 293 -1.22 -3.82 -28.40
N GLU A 294 -1.19 -2.78 -29.24
CA GLU A 294 -1.22 -2.94 -30.71
C GLU A 294 0.07 -3.60 -31.26
N ASN A 295 1.23 -3.39 -30.62
CA ASN A 295 2.46 -4.08 -31.00
C ASN A 295 2.47 -5.56 -30.60
N LYS A 296 1.76 -5.96 -29.52
CA LYS A 296 1.61 -7.37 -29.14
C LYS A 296 0.67 -8.12 -30.11
N SER A 297 -0.38 -7.46 -30.61
CA SER A 297 -1.32 -8.08 -31.57
C SER A 297 -0.82 -8.09 -33.03
N ARG A 298 0.16 -7.24 -33.41
CA ARG A 298 0.73 -7.23 -34.77
C ARG A 298 1.92 -8.17 -34.94
N ALA A 299 2.57 -8.59 -33.87
CA ALA A 299 3.68 -9.55 -33.92
C ALA A 299 3.24 -10.96 -34.35
N GLU A 300 1.93 -11.26 -34.28
CA GLU A 300 1.35 -12.53 -34.71
C GLU A 300 0.82 -12.51 -36.16
N ASP A 301 0.74 -11.33 -36.81
CA ASP A 301 0.04 -11.13 -38.10
C ASP A 301 0.90 -10.45 -39.19
N GLU A 302 2.22 -10.37 -39.03
CA GLU A 302 3.13 -9.79 -40.04
C GLU A 302 3.68 -10.85 -41.00
N GLU A 303 2.82 -11.37 -41.89
CA GLU A 303 3.30 -12.02 -43.13
C GLU A 303 2.72 -11.43 -44.44
N LYS A 304 1.74 -10.53 -44.42
CA LYS A 304 1.16 -9.99 -45.68
C LYS A 304 0.70 -8.54 -45.58
N GLU A 305 1.55 -7.61 -46.04
CA GLU A 305 1.25 -6.50 -46.99
C GLU A 305 2.11 -5.23 -46.82
N PRO A 306 2.31 -4.44 -47.91
CA PRO A 306 3.45 -3.55 -48.03
C PRO A 306 3.25 -2.13 -47.48
N LYS A 307 4.38 -1.63 -46.96
CA LYS A 307 4.80 -0.26 -46.62
C LYS A 307 3.86 0.87 -47.11
N ARG A 308 3.11 1.48 -46.17
CA ARG A 308 2.56 2.84 -46.32
C ARG A 308 2.98 3.75 -45.17
N ARG A 309 3.67 4.84 -45.58
CA ARG A 309 3.96 6.13 -44.91
C ARG A 309 4.51 6.06 -43.48
N ARG A 310 5.76 6.52 -43.33
CA ARG A 310 6.50 6.75 -42.07
C ARG A 310 5.64 7.53 -41.07
N ARG A 311 4.87 6.81 -40.25
CA ARG A 311 4.27 7.35 -39.02
C ARG A 311 5.41 7.42 -38.00
N GLU A 312 5.55 8.55 -37.32
CA GLU A 312 6.47 8.67 -36.18
C GLU A 312 6.27 7.48 -35.24
N PRO A 313 7.34 6.89 -34.70
CA PRO A 313 7.21 5.72 -33.83
C PRO A 313 6.31 6.10 -32.66
N ARG A 314 5.19 5.37 -32.52
CA ARG A 314 4.30 5.48 -31.36
C ARG A 314 5.00 4.84 -30.16
N THR A 315 5.99 5.52 -29.61
CA THR A 315 6.81 4.99 -28.52
C THR A 315 5.93 4.79 -27.29
N ALA A 316 5.95 3.58 -26.73
CA ALA A 316 5.31 3.32 -25.45
C ALA A 316 5.94 4.20 -24.36
N CYS A 317 5.19 4.53 -23.31
CA CYS A 317 5.72 5.33 -22.22
C CYS A 317 6.89 4.59 -21.52
N PRO A 318 8.10 5.18 -21.44
CA PRO A 318 9.27 4.52 -20.81
C PRO A 318 9.03 4.15 -19.35
N PHE A 319 8.19 4.92 -18.66
CA PHE A 319 7.87 4.76 -17.25
C PHE A 319 6.74 3.75 -16.98
N TYR A 320 6.15 3.16 -18.04
CA TYR A 320 5.07 2.18 -17.94
C TYR A 320 5.62 0.75 -18.12
N ASN A 321 6.50 0.36 -17.20
CA ASN A 321 7.04 -0.99 -17.08
C ASN A 321 6.45 -1.69 -15.85
N TYR A 322 5.91 -2.90 -16.02
CA TYR A 322 5.19 -3.64 -14.98
C TYR A 322 6.10 -3.98 -13.79
N THR A 323 7.31 -4.49 -14.03
CA THR A 323 8.26 -4.85 -12.96
C THR A 323 8.64 -3.63 -12.11
N ARG A 324 8.94 -2.49 -12.76
CA ARG A 324 9.26 -1.25 -12.05
C ARG A 324 8.04 -0.66 -11.32
N LEU A 325 6.84 -0.86 -11.85
CA LEU A 325 5.60 -0.46 -11.18
C LEU A 325 5.32 -1.30 -9.92
N GLN A 326 5.64 -2.60 -9.93
CA GLN A 326 5.53 -3.45 -8.74
C GLN A 326 6.52 -3.03 -7.65
N LEU A 327 7.78 -2.74 -8.01
CA LEU A 327 8.76 -2.21 -7.07
C LEU A 327 8.30 -0.87 -6.47
N LEU A 328 7.80 0.03 -7.32
CA LEU A 328 7.25 1.31 -6.87
C LEU A 328 6.01 1.11 -5.96
N ARG A 329 5.14 0.15 -6.28
CA ARG A 329 3.97 -0.18 -5.45
C ARG A 329 4.41 -0.54 -4.03
N ASP A 330 5.37 -1.45 -3.90
CA ASP A 330 5.79 -1.93 -2.59
C ASP A 330 6.48 -0.81 -1.80
N GLU A 331 7.29 0.01 -2.46
CA GLU A 331 7.95 1.20 -1.88
C GLU A 331 6.97 2.30 -1.45
N VAL A 332 5.82 2.42 -2.13
CA VAL A 332 4.72 3.33 -1.74
C VAL A 332 3.98 2.83 -0.49
N LEU A 333 3.94 1.52 -0.25
CA LEU A 333 3.25 0.92 0.90
C LEU A 333 4.09 0.92 2.18
N VAL A 334 5.39 1.16 2.06
CA VAL A 334 6.37 1.13 3.16
C VAL A 334 6.30 2.40 4.02
N GLU A 335 6.26 3.56 3.37
CA GLU A 335 6.27 4.85 4.03
C GLU A 335 5.16 5.74 3.47
N VAL A 336 4.49 6.46 4.37
CA VAL A 336 3.45 7.43 4.03
C VAL A 336 4.08 8.57 3.23
N LYS A 337 3.70 8.72 1.96
CA LYS A 337 4.23 9.74 1.04
C LYS A 337 3.13 10.68 0.55
N ASP A 338 3.44 11.97 0.49
CA ASP A 338 2.59 12.96 -0.16
C ASP A 338 2.71 12.89 -1.69
N ILE A 339 1.94 13.72 -2.41
CA ILE A 339 1.90 13.68 -3.87
C ILE A 339 3.24 14.11 -4.50
N GLU A 340 3.98 15.02 -3.88
CA GLU A 340 5.25 15.51 -4.40
C GLU A 340 6.38 14.49 -4.16
N GLN A 341 6.41 13.91 -2.97
CA GLN A 341 7.29 12.81 -2.58
C GLN A 341 7.07 11.58 -3.48
N LEU A 342 5.81 11.27 -3.83
CA LEU A 342 5.50 10.20 -4.79
C LEU A 342 6.06 10.46 -6.19
N VAL A 343 6.08 11.71 -6.64
CA VAL A 343 6.68 12.09 -7.94
C VAL A 343 8.19 11.92 -7.90
N THR A 344 8.85 12.39 -6.84
CA THR A 344 10.29 12.21 -6.63
C THR A 344 10.65 10.74 -6.62
N LEU A 345 9.90 9.92 -5.87
CA LEU A 345 10.10 8.47 -5.80
C LEU A 345 9.99 7.80 -7.17
N GLY A 346 8.99 8.15 -7.98
CA GLY A 346 8.87 7.57 -9.32
C GLY A 346 9.95 8.02 -10.29
N LYS A 347 10.52 9.22 -10.11
CA LYS A 347 11.70 9.67 -10.87
C LYS A 347 12.91 8.82 -10.52
N GLU A 348 13.18 8.62 -9.22
CA GLU A 348 14.28 7.80 -8.71
C GLU A 348 14.14 6.32 -9.14
N ALA A 349 12.93 5.77 -9.06
CA ALA A 349 12.64 4.39 -9.46
C ALA A 349 12.52 4.21 -10.98
N GLY A 350 12.50 5.28 -11.77
CA GLY A 350 12.25 5.23 -13.21
C GLY A 350 10.92 4.56 -13.57
N ALA A 351 9.87 4.83 -12.77
CA ALA A 351 8.54 4.22 -12.85
C ALA A 351 7.44 5.29 -12.79
N CYS A 352 6.23 4.99 -13.30
CA CYS A 352 5.14 5.96 -13.34
C CYS A 352 4.41 6.06 -11.99
N PRO A 353 4.47 7.20 -11.26
CA PRO A 353 3.77 7.39 -9.98
C PRO A 353 2.25 7.23 -10.08
N TYR A 354 1.66 7.72 -11.18
CA TYR A 354 0.21 7.67 -11.38
C TYR A 354 -0.33 6.23 -11.40
N TYR A 355 0.36 5.32 -12.09
CA TYR A 355 -0.04 3.92 -12.12
C TYR A 355 0.45 3.18 -10.87
N GLY A 356 1.67 3.46 -10.38
CA GLY A 356 2.20 2.82 -9.18
C GLY A 356 1.31 3.03 -7.94
N SER A 357 0.89 4.27 -7.69
CA SER A 357 -0.08 4.59 -6.62
C SER A 357 -1.42 3.87 -6.78
N ARG A 358 -1.88 3.63 -8.01
CA ARG A 358 -3.13 2.89 -8.25
C ARG A 358 -3.00 1.39 -8.03
N PHE A 359 -1.84 0.82 -8.37
CA PHE A 359 -1.53 -0.57 -8.04
C PHE A 359 -1.40 -0.79 -6.53
N ALA A 360 -1.07 0.25 -5.75
CA ALA A 360 -1.03 0.17 -4.29
C ALA A 360 -2.41 0.25 -3.61
N ILE A 361 -3.50 0.56 -4.34
CA ILE A 361 -4.83 0.78 -3.75
C ILE A 361 -5.39 -0.47 -3.06
N PRO A 362 -5.39 -1.69 -3.65
CA PRO A 362 -6.02 -2.82 -2.99
C PRO A 362 -5.28 -3.20 -1.70
N ALA A 363 -3.96 -2.99 -1.69
CA ALA A 363 -3.06 -3.14 -0.56
C ALA A 363 -3.16 -2.09 0.56
N ALA A 364 -3.63 -0.88 0.24
CA ALA A 364 -3.60 0.27 1.15
C ALA A 364 -4.76 0.24 2.15
N GLN A 365 -4.47 0.62 3.40
CA GLN A 365 -5.46 0.80 4.46
C GLN A 365 -6.14 2.16 4.34
N TRP A 366 -5.38 3.17 3.89
CA TRP A 366 -5.87 4.54 3.75
C TRP A 366 -5.68 5.04 2.34
N CYS A 367 -6.76 5.49 1.71
CA CYS A 367 -6.73 6.10 0.40
C CYS A 367 -7.14 7.57 0.49
N CYS A 368 -6.30 8.46 -0.03
CA CYS A 368 -6.54 9.90 -0.02
C CYS A 368 -6.78 10.43 -1.45
N PRO A 369 -8.00 10.29 -2.01
CA PRO A 369 -8.34 10.87 -3.30
C PRO A 369 -8.49 12.39 -3.24
N THR A 370 -7.88 13.06 -4.22
CA THR A 370 -8.27 14.44 -4.56
C THR A 370 -9.73 14.47 -5.04
N ARG A 371 -10.45 15.58 -4.82
CA ARG A 371 -11.87 15.78 -5.20
C ARG A 371 -12.21 15.31 -6.63
N CYS A 372 -11.27 15.43 -7.56
CA CYS A 372 -11.45 15.00 -8.95
C CYS A 372 -11.53 13.47 -9.11
N CYS A 373 -10.94 12.70 -8.19
CA CYS A 373 -10.89 11.24 -8.20
C CYS A 373 -12.14 10.59 -7.55
N CYS A 374 -12.91 11.31 -6.74
CA CYS A 374 -14.07 10.78 -6.02
C CYS A 374 -15.28 10.42 -6.91
N THR A 375 -15.27 10.84 -8.19
CA THR A 375 -16.38 10.60 -9.13
C THR A 375 -16.35 9.22 -9.78
N ARG A 376 -15.30 8.41 -9.52
CA ARG A 376 -15.19 7.06 -10.08
C ARG A 376 -14.39 6.15 -9.15
N PRO A 377 -14.96 5.03 -8.65
CA PRO A 377 -14.22 4.12 -7.79
C PRO A 377 -13.01 3.56 -8.55
N PRO A 378 -11.81 3.56 -7.93
CA PRO A 378 -10.62 2.95 -8.53
C PRO A 378 -10.78 1.43 -8.48
N GLY A 379 -10.90 0.78 -9.64
CA GLY A 379 -10.94 -0.69 -9.70
C GLY A 379 -11.76 -1.29 -10.84
N ARG A 380 -12.60 -0.53 -11.55
CA ARG A 380 -13.27 -1.08 -12.75
C ARG A 380 -12.43 -0.88 -14.01
N PRO A 381 -11.95 -1.95 -14.67
CA PRO A 381 -11.48 -1.84 -16.05
C PRO A 381 -12.63 -1.29 -16.91
N ARG A 382 -12.29 -0.42 -17.87
CA ARG A 382 -13.26 0.07 -18.87
C ARG A 382 -13.64 -1.12 -19.77
N GLY A 383 -14.62 -1.93 -19.36
CA GLY A 383 -14.99 -3.12 -20.12
C GLY A 383 -16.29 -3.84 -19.73
N SER A 384 -16.81 -3.72 -18.50
CA SER A 384 -18.08 -4.37 -18.13
C SER A 384 -19.15 -3.34 -17.76
N GLY A 385 -20.12 -3.20 -18.66
CA GLY A 385 -21.34 -2.44 -18.43
C GLY A 385 -22.16 -3.11 -17.33
N SER A 386 -22.06 -2.60 -16.11
CA SER A 386 -23.11 -2.82 -15.10
C SER A 386 -23.08 -1.68 -14.09
N ARG A 387 -24.22 -0.98 -13.97
CA ARG A 387 -24.40 0.21 -13.11
C ARG A 387 -24.02 -0.12 -11.66
N ALA A 388 -23.23 0.74 -11.03
CA ALA A 388 -23.09 0.73 -9.58
C ALA A 388 -24.33 1.41 -8.95
N ARG A 389 -25.07 0.68 -8.11
CA ARG A 389 -25.87 1.27 -7.03
C ARG A 389 -24.96 1.39 -5.81
N TRP A 390 -25.14 2.50 -5.10
CA TRP A 390 -24.52 2.80 -3.81
C TRP A 390 -24.93 1.80 -2.74
#